data_AF-A0A966T611-F1
#
_entry.id   AF-A0A966T611-F1
#
_cell.length_a   1.000
_cell.length_b   1.000
_cell.length_c   1.000
_cell.angle_alpha   90.00
_cell.angle_beta   90.00
_cell.angle_gamma   90.00
#
_symmetry.space_group_name_H-M   'P 1'
#
loop_
_entity.id
_entity.type
_entity.pdbx_description
1 polymer ?
#
loop_
_entity_poly.entity_id
_entity_poly.type
_entity_poly.pdbx_seq_one_letter_code
_entity_poly.pdbx_strand_id
1 'polypeptide(L)'
;LVQGNAETLEPWRQLCLGAALQPQRLDWWSPALVGEDQPALLLALASISGTALNGQLQQVAAAARDQGLPVKPLPADELEALESRGWGADAEPGGQGDGWLLQLGVLPAQAVSLLADLERLGLACSLAAGRGLGLAWAPGPSLSAEQVQQLRSRCQALGGELIVLRQPQPTGSAAIPAWVDSPARPWIEAVKREFDPLQQLARGRLPGVQA
;
A
#
# COMPACT_ATOMS: atom_id res chain seq x y z
N LEU A 1 -9.59 11.57 -8.00
CA LEU A 1 -8.15 11.25 -8.16
C LEU A 1 -7.41 12.52 -8.52
N VAL A 2 -6.36 12.87 -7.78
CA VAL A 2 -5.50 14.04 -8.05
C VAL A 2 -4.14 13.53 -8.50
N GLN A 3 -3.73 13.85 -9.73
CA GLN A 3 -2.49 13.34 -10.33
C GLN A 3 -1.38 14.38 -10.25
N GLY A 4 -0.13 13.93 -10.22
CA GLY A 4 1.02 14.81 -10.17
C GLY A 4 2.26 14.07 -9.69
N ASN A 5 3.43 14.70 -9.78
CA ASN A 5 4.59 14.17 -9.09
C ASN A 5 4.36 14.17 -7.56
N ALA A 6 5.02 13.27 -6.84
CA ALA A 6 4.75 13.09 -5.41
C ALA A 6 5.09 14.34 -4.57
N GLU A 7 6.07 15.14 -5.00
CA GLU A 7 6.48 16.37 -4.31
C GLU A 7 5.43 17.48 -4.39
N THR A 8 4.74 17.62 -5.53
CA THR A 8 3.66 18.60 -5.70
C THR A 8 2.36 18.16 -5.04
N LEU A 9 2.15 16.84 -4.90
CA LEU A 9 0.99 16.27 -4.23
C LEU A 9 1.10 16.31 -2.69
N GLU A 10 2.30 16.35 -2.12
CA GLU A 10 2.51 16.31 -0.66
C GLU A 10 1.89 17.51 0.09
N PRO A 11 2.04 18.77 -0.35
CA PRO A 11 1.33 19.91 0.26
C PRO A 11 -0.19 19.73 0.22
N TRP A 12 -0.72 19.19 -0.89
CA TRP A 12 -2.15 18.91 -1.03
C TRP A 12 -2.62 17.81 -0.07
N ARG A 13 -1.83 16.75 0.12
CA ARG A 13 -2.09 15.73 1.14
C ARG A 13 -2.17 16.35 2.53
N GLN A 14 -1.21 17.18 2.90
CA GLN A 14 -1.19 17.85 4.21
C GLN A 14 -2.42 18.72 4.42
N LEU A 15 -2.83 19.47 3.39
CA LEU A 15 -4.04 20.27 3.43
C LEU A 15 -5.29 19.39 3.61
N CYS A 16 -5.40 18.28 2.88
CA CYS A 16 -6.52 17.35 3.03
C CYS A 16 -6.63 16.74 4.44
N LEU A 17 -5.49 16.45 5.08
CA LEU A 17 -5.45 15.90 6.43
C LEU A 17 -5.65 16.95 7.53
N GLY A 18 -5.24 18.20 7.27
CA GLY A 18 -5.39 19.31 8.21
C GLY A 18 -6.73 20.04 8.09
N ALA A 19 -7.42 19.95 6.95
CA ALA A 19 -8.69 20.61 6.72
C ALA A 19 -9.85 19.89 7.43
N ALA A 20 -10.92 20.65 7.71
CA ALA A 20 -12.20 20.12 8.20
C ALA A 20 -12.91 19.16 7.20
N LEU A 21 -12.28 18.88 6.05
CA LEU A 21 -12.78 17.98 5.02
C LEU A 21 -12.89 16.52 5.48
N GLN A 22 -12.20 16.13 6.56
CA GLN A 22 -12.19 14.78 7.16
C GLN A 22 -12.46 13.67 6.13
N PRO A 23 -11.57 13.51 5.13
CA PRO A 23 -11.81 12.53 4.09
C PRO A 23 -11.94 11.15 4.73
N GLN A 24 -12.93 10.40 4.27
CA GLN A 24 -13.09 9.00 4.66
C GLN A 24 -11.87 8.17 4.23
N ARG A 25 -11.27 8.57 3.11
CA ARG A 25 -10.08 7.91 2.58
C ARG A 25 -9.19 8.92 1.87
N LEU A 26 -7.90 8.79 2.12
CA LEU A 26 -6.85 9.51 1.41
C LEU A 26 -5.67 8.56 1.22
N ASP A 27 -5.44 8.13 -0.02
CA ASP A 27 -4.42 7.13 -0.34
C ASP A 27 -3.47 7.65 -1.42
N TRP A 28 -2.20 7.38 -1.24
CA TRP A 28 -1.19 7.44 -2.29
C TRP A 28 -1.32 6.23 -3.19
N TRP A 29 -1.41 6.46 -4.49
CA TRP A 29 -1.40 5.45 -5.52
C TRP A 29 -0.14 5.57 -6.36
N SER A 30 0.60 4.49 -6.51
CA SER A 30 1.82 4.46 -7.34
C SER A 30 1.48 4.57 -8.83
N PRO A 31 2.43 5.01 -9.69
CA PRO A 31 2.23 5.08 -11.14
C PRO A 31 1.74 3.74 -11.74
N ALA A 32 2.35 2.63 -11.31
CA ALA A 32 1.97 1.29 -11.74
C ALA A 32 0.55 0.87 -11.29
N LEU A 33 0.00 1.45 -10.21
CA LEU A 33 -1.38 1.20 -9.80
C LEU A 33 -2.36 1.95 -10.69
N VAL A 34 -2.13 3.24 -10.94
CA VAL A 34 -3.01 4.04 -11.81
C VAL A 34 -2.86 3.68 -13.29
N GLY A 35 -1.71 3.13 -13.70
CA GLY A 35 -1.39 2.88 -15.11
C GLY A 35 -1.00 4.14 -15.85
N GLU A 36 -0.34 5.07 -15.16
CA GLU A 36 0.10 6.37 -15.66
C GLU A 36 1.58 6.58 -15.30
N ASP A 37 2.22 7.61 -15.84
CA ASP A 37 3.64 7.90 -15.56
C ASP A 37 3.87 8.55 -14.19
N GLN A 38 2.82 9.02 -13.52
CA GLN A 38 2.91 9.77 -12.27
C GLN A 38 2.02 9.16 -11.19
N PRO A 39 2.40 9.30 -9.91
CA PRO A 39 1.55 8.88 -8.81
C PRO A 39 0.29 9.75 -8.72
N ALA A 40 -0.63 9.32 -7.87
CA ALA A 40 -1.85 10.05 -7.60
C ALA A 40 -2.26 9.98 -6.13
N LEU A 41 -3.09 10.93 -5.73
CA LEU A 41 -3.84 10.90 -4.48
C LEU A 41 -5.30 10.56 -4.76
N LEU A 42 -5.75 9.42 -4.25
CA LEU A 42 -7.16 9.12 -4.13
C LEU A 42 -7.73 9.86 -2.92
N LEU A 43 -8.81 10.61 -3.11
CA LEU A 43 -9.59 11.20 -2.04
C LEU A 43 -11.04 10.71 -2.17
N ALA A 44 -11.58 10.16 -1.08
CA ALA A 44 -12.98 9.78 -1.00
C ALA A 44 -13.66 10.48 0.19
N LEU A 45 -14.86 10.97 -0.07
CA LEU A 45 -15.75 11.59 0.91
C LEU A 45 -16.99 10.71 1.08
N ALA A 46 -17.61 10.76 2.24
CA ALA A 46 -18.92 10.16 2.46
C ALA A 46 -19.88 11.20 3.06
N SER A 47 -21.13 11.15 2.61
CA SER A 47 -22.19 12.00 3.13
C SER A 47 -23.51 11.26 2.99
N ILE A 48 -24.45 11.51 3.90
CA ILE A 48 -25.83 11.03 3.81
C ILE A 48 -26.63 11.76 2.71
N SER A 49 -26.11 12.87 2.20
CA SER A 49 -26.71 13.66 1.12
C SER A 49 -25.82 13.66 -0.12
N GLY A 50 -26.34 13.11 -1.22
CA GLY A 50 -25.62 13.08 -2.50
C GLY A 50 -25.36 14.48 -3.08
N THR A 51 -26.25 15.45 -2.84
CA THR A 51 -26.03 16.84 -3.27
C THR A 51 -24.90 17.51 -2.48
N ALA A 52 -24.85 17.28 -1.16
CA ALA A 52 -23.76 17.77 -0.33
C ALA A 52 -22.43 17.10 -0.71
N LEU A 53 -22.42 15.79 -0.98
CA LEU A 53 -21.25 15.05 -1.43
C LEU A 53 -20.69 15.64 -2.74
N ASN A 54 -21.55 15.82 -3.75
CA ASN A 54 -21.15 16.38 -5.03
C ASN A 54 -20.61 17.81 -4.89
N GLY A 55 -21.25 18.63 -4.05
CA GLY A 55 -20.77 19.99 -3.75
C GLY A 55 -19.38 19.98 -3.11
N GLN A 56 -19.15 19.11 -2.12
CA GLN A 56 -17.84 18.96 -1.47
C GLN A 56 -16.78 18.46 -2.45
N LEU A 57 -17.08 17.46 -3.27
CA LEU A 57 -16.15 16.96 -4.30
C LEU A 57 -15.79 18.04 -5.32
N GLN A 58 -16.76 18.87 -5.74
CA GLN A 58 -16.51 19.99 -6.63
C GLN A 58 -15.61 21.06 -5.99
N GLN A 59 -15.85 21.40 -4.71
CA GLN A 59 -15.02 22.35 -3.97
C GLN A 59 -13.58 21.86 -3.82
N VAL A 60 -13.40 20.60 -3.43
CA VAL A 60 -12.08 19.96 -3.31
C VAL A 60 -11.38 19.93 -4.67
N ALA A 61 -12.09 19.58 -5.74
CA ALA A 61 -11.54 19.56 -7.08
C ALA A 61 -11.16 20.96 -7.58
N ALA A 62 -11.93 21.99 -7.26
CA ALA A 62 -11.59 23.38 -7.59
C ALA A 62 -10.31 23.81 -6.85
N ALA A 63 -10.23 23.57 -5.54
CA ALA A 63 -9.06 23.93 -4.74
C ALA A 63 -7.76 23.22 -5.19
N ALA A 64 -7.85 21.97 -5.67
CA ALA A 64 -6.72 21.28 -6.28
C ALA A 64 -6.31 21.91 -7.63
N ARG A 65 -7.29 22.24 -8.50
CA ARG A 65 -7.02 22.90 -9.79
C ARG A 65 -6.43 24.30 -9.62
N ASP A 66 -6.83 25.04 -8.60
CA ASP A 66 -6.25 26.35 -8.27
C ASP A 66 -4.75 26.25 -7.92
N GLN A 67 -4.30 25.07 -7.49
CA GLN A 67 -2.88 24.74 -7.25
C GLN A 67 -2.21 24.10 -8.48
N GLY A 68 -2.89 24.07 -9.63
CA GLY A 68 -2.39 23.47 -10.87
C GLY A 68 -2.39 21.94 -10.89
N LEU A 69 -3.08 21.29 -9.95
CA LEU A 69 -3.11 19.83 -9.87
C LEU A 69 -4.25 19.27 -10.75
N PRO A 70 -3.94 18.36 -11.71
CA PRO A 70 -4.96 17.64 -12.47
C PRO A 70 -5.89 16.82 -11.55
N VAL A 71 -7.20 16.95 -11.79
CA VAL A 71 -8.22 16.20 -11.05
C VAL A 71 -9.08 15.39 -12.01
N LYS A 72 -9.04 14.07 -11.86
CA LYS A 72 -9.89 13.11 -12.57
C LYS A 72 -10.98 12.57 -11.60
N PRO A 73 -12.27 12.74 -11.90
CA PRO A 73 -13.34 11.98 -11.23
C PRO A 73 -13.14 10.49 -11.49
N LEU A 74 -13.32 9.66 -10.46
CA LEU A 74 -13.17 8.21 -10.57
C LEU A 74 -14.52 7.55 -10.29
N PRO A 75 -15.24 7.06 -11.33
CA PRO A 75 -16.45 6.27 -11.16
C PRO A 75 -16.21 5.01 -10.34
N ALA A 76 -17.28 4.43 -9.78
CA ALA A 76 -17.19 3.24 -8.93
C ALA A 76 -16.52 2.05 -9.63
N ASP A 77 -16.93 1.74 -10.87
CA ASP A 77 -16.37 0.62 -11.63
C ASP A 77 -14.88 0.80 -11.94
N GLU A 78 -14.45 2.02 -12.26
CA GLU A 78 -13.02 2.35 -12.47
C GLU A 78 -12.23 2.27 -11.16
N LEU A 79 -12.82 2.70 -10.04
CA LEU A 79 -12.21 2.58 -8.72
C LEU A 79 -12.00 1.10 -8.37
N GLU A 80 -13.03 0.28 -8.49
CA GLU A 80 -12.96 -1.15 -8.18
C GLU A 80 -11.90 -1.86 -9.04
N ALA A 81 -11.84 -1.57 -10.34
CA ALA A 81 -10.84 -2.13 -11.25
C ALA A 81 -9.40 -1.67 -10.93
N LEU A 82 -9.20 -0.42 -10.51
CA LEU A 82 -7.88 0.02 -10.07
C LEU A 82 -7.50 -0.59 -8.72
N GLU A 83 -8.46 -0.75 -7.82
CA GLU A 83 -8.24 -1.41 -6.56
C GLU A 83 -7.86 -2.87 -6.75
N SER A 84 -8.54 -3.64 -7.60
CA SER A 84 -8.22 -5.06 -7.83
C SER A 84 -6.77 -5.26 -8.29
N ARG A 85 -6.21 -4.34 -9.09
CA ARG A 85 -4.78 -4.33 -9.47
C ARG A 85 -3.83 -4.27 -8.27
N GLY A 86 -4.16 -3.50 -7.24
CA GLY A 86 -3.34 -3.33 -6.04
C GLY A 86 -3.17 -4.58 -5.18
N TRP A 87 -3.98 -5.61 -5.42
CA TRP A 87 -3.97 -6.89 -4.69
C TRP A 87 -3.75 -8.07 -5.63
N GLY A 88 -3.53 -7.80 -6.93
CA GLY A 88 -3.31 -8.83 -7.95
C GLY A 88 -4.55 -9.63 -8.31
N ALA A 89 -5.75 -9.10 -8.10
CA ALA A 89 -7.00 -9.78 -8.47
C ALA A 89 -7.18 -9.89 -10.00
N ASP A 90 -6.60 -8.97 -10.76
CA ASP A 90 -6.60 -9.00 -12.23
C ASP A 90 -5.72 -10.14 -12.78
N ALA A 91 -4.85 -10.71 -11.95
CA ALA A 91 -3.88 -11.73 -12.35
C ALA A 91 -4.43 -13.17 -12.28
N GLU A 92 -5.76 -13.35 -12.40
CA GLU A 92 -6.51 -14.53 -12.92
C GLU A 92 -7.80 -14.83 -12.10
N PRO A 93 -8.96 -15.08 -12.75
CA PRO A 93 -10.14 -15.62 -12.08
C PRO A 93 -9.93 -17.11 -11.75
N GLY A 94 -9.62 -17.40 -10.48
CA GLY A 94 -9.43 -18.76 -9.96
C GLY A 94 -7.98 -19.20 -9.77
N GLY A 95 -7.01 -18.35 -10.10
CA GLY A 95 -5.59 -18.64 -9.92
C GLY A 95 -5.10 -18.27 -8.51
N GLN A 96 -4.42 -19.20 -7.84
CA GLN A 96 -3.48 -18.87 -6.78
C GLN A 96 -2.35 -18.05 -7.40
N GLY A 97 -2.57 -16.74 -7.63
CA GLY A 97 -1.69 -15.91 -8.43
C GLY A 97 -0.25 -15.95 -7.94
N ASP A 98 0.65 -16.40 -8.82
CA ASP A 98 2.10 -16.52 -8.63
C ASP A 98 2.71 -15.11 -8.64
N GLY A 99 2.68 -14.46 -7.48
CA GLY A 99 3.06 -13.06 -7.36
C GLY A 99 3.42 -12.64 -5.95
N TRP A 100 4.01 -11.46 -5.88
CA TRP A 100 4.36 -10.80 -4.64
C TRP A 100 3.17 -10.00 -4.15
N LEU A 101 2.73 -10.28 -2.93
CA LEU A 101 1.83 -9.40 -2.20
C LEU A 101 2.54 -8.98 -0.92
N LEU A 102 2.77 -7.68 -0.80
CA LEU A 102 3.58 -7.07 0.25
C LEU A 102 2.71 -6.10 1.03
N GLN A 103 2.80 -6.15 2.35
CA GLN A 103 2.33 -5.07 3.19
C GLN A 103 3.50 -4.14 3.51
N LEU A 104 3.31 -2.86 3.22
CA LEU A 104 4.30 -1.82 3.40
C LEU A 104 3.89 -0.90 4.55
N GLY A 105 4.86 -0.51 5.36
CA GLY A 105 4.72 0.47 6.43
C GLY A 105 5.90 1.42 6.43
N VAL A 106 5.65 2.73 6.52
CA VAL A 106 6.64 3.80 6.73
C VAL A 106 6.01 4.91 7.55
N LEU A 107 6.83 5.82 8.09
CA LEU A 107 6.29 7.05 8.66
C LEU A 107 5.52 7.85 7.57
N PRO A 108 4.36 8.47 7.86
CA PRO A 108 3.59 9.19 6.85
C PRO A 108 4.40 10.27 6.10
N ALA A 109 5.31 10.94 6.81
CA ALA A 109 6.22 11.94 6.23
C ALA A 109 7.24 11.36 5.24
N GLN A 110 7.44 10.05 5.23
CA GLN A 110 8.38 9.33 4.35
C GLN A 110 7.68 8.65 3.17
N ALA A 111 6.35 8.78 3.03
CA ALA A 111 5.56 8.15 1.98
C ALA A 111 6.05 8.51 0.57
N VAL A 112 6.38 9.79 0.33
CA VAL A 112 6.93 10.27 -0.96
C VAL A 112 8.23 9.56 -1.31
N SER A 113 9.12 9.34 -0.32
CA SER A 113 10.37 8.63 -0.57
C SER A 113 10.15 7.17 -0.94
N LEU A 114 9.21 6.50 -0.26
CA LEU A 114 8.83 5.14 -0.61
C LEU A 114 8.20 5.07 -2.02
N LEU A 115 7.35 6.01 -2.41
CA LEU A 115 6.73 6.02 -3.74
C LEU A 115 7.77 6.04 -4.88
N ALA A 116 8.86 6.78 -4.72
CA ALA A 116 9.95 6.79 -5.69
C ALA A 116 10.67 5.42 -5.77
N ASP A 117 10.77 4.70 -4.65
CA ASP A 117 11.31 3.33 -4.64
C ASP A 117 10.36 2.36 -5.37
N LEU A 118 9.06 2.50 -5.15
CA LEU A 118 8.02 1.67 -5.78
C LEU A 118 7.89 1.92 -7.29
N GLU A 119 8.02 3.17 -7.73
CA GLU A 119 8.03 3.55 -9.14
C GLU A 119 9.18 2.89 -9.89
N ARG A 120 10.40 2.93 -9.32
CA ARG A 120 11.58 2.26 -9.90
C ARG A 120 11.42 0.74 -10.02
N LEU A 121 10.65 0.15 -9.12
CA LEU A 121 10.35 -1.29 -9.12
C LEU A 121 9.08 -1.64 -9.92
N GLY A 122 8.35 -0.66 -10.45
CA GLY A 122 7.10 -0.88 -11.17
C GLY A 122 5.98 -1.49 -10.31
N LEU A 123 6.00 -1.25 -8.99
CA LEU A 123 5.07 -1.88 -8.05
C LEU A 123 3.74 -1.13 -7.98
N ALA A 124 2.64 -1.84 -8.22
CA ALA A 124 1.29 -1.32 -8.02
C ALA A 124 1.02 -1.24 -6.51
N CYS A 125 0.79 -0.05 -5.96
CA CYS A 125 0.67 0.17 -4.54
C CYS A 125 -0.40 1.19 -4.17
N SER A 126 -1.19 0.88 -3.14
CA SER A 126 -2.09 1.79 -2.45
C SER A 126 -1.62 1.95 -1.00
N LEU A 127 -1.24 3.17 -0.61
CA LEU A 127 -0.68 3.49 0.70
C LEU A 127 -1.51 4.59 1.37
N ALA A 128 -2.12 4.29 2.51
CA ALA A 128 -2.93 5.25 3.27
C ALA A 128 -2.11 6.47 3.66
N ALA A 129 -2.43 7.63 3.10
CA ALA A 129 -1.58 8.82 3.12
C ALA A 129 -1.46 9.47 4.51
N GLY A 130 -2.42 9.19 5.39
CA GLY A 130 -2.38 9.61 6.80
C GLY A 130 -1.65 8.65 7.74
N ARG A 131 -1.37 7.40 7.30
CA ARG A 131 -0.83 6.33 8.15
C ARG A 131 0.48 5.73 7.65
N GLY A 132 0.80 5.92 6.38
CA GLY A 132 1.98 5.31 5.75
C GLY A 132 1.90 3.78 5.70
N LEU A 133 0.70 3.21 5.67
CA LEU A 133 0.46 1.76 5.62
C LEU A 133 -0.30 1.40 4.35
N GLY A 134 0.09 0.31 3.70
CA GLY A 134 -0.46 -0.03 2.40
C GLY A 134 -0.11 -1.41 1.92
N LEU A 135 -0.63 -1.73 0.74
CA LEU A 135 -0.32 -2.97 0.03
C LEU A 135 0.36 -2.64 -1.29
N ALA A 136 1.29 -3.50 -1.67
CA ALA A 136 1.91 -3.49 -2.97
C ALA A 136 1.85 -4.87 -3.60
N TRP A 137 1.64 -4.89 -4.92
CA TRP A 137 1.55 -6.09 -5.71
C TRP A 137 2.50 -6.04 -6.91
N ALA A 138 3.05 -7.21 -7.24
CA ALA A 138 3.85 -7.45 -8.45
C ALA A 138 3.63 -8.88 -8.95
N PRO A 139 3.60 -9.11 -10.28
CA PRO A 139 3.75 -10.44 -10.85
C PRO A 139 5.05 -11.13 -10.39
N GLY A 140 5.05 -12.45 -10.22
CA GLY A 140 6.21 -13.22 -9.77
C GLY A 140 7.54 -12.90 -10.48
N PRO A 141 7.61 -12.86 -11.82
CA PRO A 141 8.87 -12.60 -12.54
C PRO A 141 9.29 -11.12 -12.52
N SER A 142 8.42 -10.20 -12.10
CA SER A 142 8.70 -8.75 -12.14
C SER A 142 9.56 -8.26 -10.97
N LEU A 143 9.67 -9.06 -9.91
CA LEU A 143 10.38 -8.69 -8.69
C LEU A 143 11.19 -9.87 -8.16
N SER A 144 12.48 -9.68 -7.95
CA SER A 144 13.35 -10.68 -7.37
C SER A 144 13.27 -10.69 -5.84
N ALA A 145 13.65 -11.82 -5.24
CA ALA A 145 13.78 -11.95 -3.80
C ALA A 145 14.75 -10.88 -3.21
N GLU A 146 15.87 -10.63 -3.89
CA GLU A 146 16.83 -9.61 -3.46
C GLU A 146 16.20 -8.21 -3.44
N GLN A 147 15.42 -7.85 -4.46
CA GLN A 147 14.72 -6.56 -4.52
C GLN A 147 13.70 -6.42 -3.38
N VAL A 148 12.99 -7.49 -3.02
CA VAL A 148 12.09 -7.50 -1.86
C VAL A 148 12.85 -7.28 -0.55
N GLN A 149 14.02 -7.91 -0.38
CA GLN A 149 14.86 -7.70 0.81
C GLN A 149 15.41 -6.27 0.88
N GLN A 150 15.83 -5.70 -0.26
CA GLN A 150 16.27 -4.30 -0.34
C GLN A 150 15.12 -3.34 0.01
N LEU A 151 13.91 -3.59 -0.53
CA LEU A 151 12.72 -2.81 -0.20
C LEU A 151 12.33 -2.92 1.28
N ARG A 152 12.52 -4.10 1.90
CA ARG A 152 12.32 -4.28 3.33
C ARG A 152 13.27 -3.43 4.16
N SER A 153 14.58 -3.49 3.87
CA SER A 153 15.58 -2.65 4.52
C SER A 153 15.29 -1.16 4.33
N ARG A 154 14.76 -0.80 3.16
CA ARG A 154 14.33 0.57 2.86
C ARG A 154 13.15 1.01 3.73
N CYS A 155 12.10 0.20 3.87
CA CYS A 155 10.97 0.50 4.76
C CYS A 155 11.43 0.67 6.22
N GLN A 156 12.35 -0.17 6.69
CA GLN A 156 12.95 -0.05 8.02
C GLN A 156 13.71 1.27 8.20
N ALA A 157 14.53 1.66 7.22
CA ALA A 157 15.24 2.94 7.24
C ALA A 157 14.29 4.15 7.25
N LEU A 158 13.09 4.01 6.69
CA LEU A 158 12.02 5.01 6.70
C LEU A 158 11.10 4.92 7.94
N GLY A 159 11.49 4.13 8.94
CA GLY A 159 10.81 4.03 10.23
C GLY A 159 9.58 3.13 10.23
N GLY A 160 9.47 2.19 9.30
CA GLY A 160 8.40 1.19 9.29
C GLY A 160 8.90 -0.22 8.97
N GLU A 161 8.09 -0.99 8.25
CA GLU A 161 8.35 -2.42 8.02
C GLU A 161 7.77 -2.91 6.69
N LEU A 162 8.23 -4.09 6.26
CA LEU A 162 7.68 -4.80 5.11
C LEU A 162 7.41 -6.25 5.47
N ILE A 163 6.17 -6.66 5.29
CA ILE A 163 5.69 -8.02 5.54
C ILE A 163 5.38 -8.66 4.19
N VAL A 164 5.90 -9.87 3.96
CA VAL A 164 5.57 -10.64 2.76
C VAL A 164 4.32 -11.47 3.05
N LEU A 165 3.20 -11.09 2.43
CA LEU A 165 1.92 -11.78 2.56
C LEU A 165 1.80 -12.94 1.57
N ARG A 166 2.35 -12.76 0.37
CA ARG A 166 2.47 -13.78 -0.68
C ARG A 166 3.79 -13.62 -1.41
N GLN A 167 4.39 -14.74 -1.78
CA GLN A 167 5.56 -14.79 -2.65
C GLN A 167 5.34 -15.85 -3.74
N PRO A 168 5.96 -15.69 -4.92
CA PRO A 168 5.88 -16.68 -5.98
C PRO A 168 6.54 -18.00 -5.58
N GLN A 169 6.19 -19.09 -6.27
CA GLN A 169 6.84 -20.38 -6.01
C GLN A 169 8.34 -20.30 -6.35
N PRO A 170 9.23 -20.68 -5.41
CA PRO A 170 10.66 -20.54 -5.63
C PRO A 170 11.14 -21.52 -6.71
N THR A 171 11.63 -20.99 -7.83
CA THR A 171 12.27 -21.75 -8.92
C THR A 171 13.80 -21.85 -8.77
N GLY A 172 14.33 -21.69 -7.55
CA GLY A 172 15.75 -21.93 -7.25
C GLY A 172 16.31 -21.14 -6.07
N SER A 173 15.78 -19.94 -5.77
CA SER A 173 16.16 -19.15 -4.59
C SER A 173 15.37 -19.59 -3.34
N ALA A 174 15.99 -19.49 -2.17
CA ALA A 174 15.29 -19.71 -0.91
C ALA A 174 14.15 -18.70 -0.72
N ALA A 175 13.02 -19.17 -0.19
CA ALA A 175 11.89 -18.31 0.15
C ALA A 175 12.30 -17.24 1.17
N ILE A 176 11.75 -16.05 1.03
CA ILE A 176 11.97 -14.98 2.01
C ILE A 176 11.01 -15.19 3.18
N PRO A 177 11.49 -15.04 4.44
CA PRO A 177 10.60 -15.03 5.59
C PRO A 177 9.53 -13.95 5.49
N ALA A 178 8.29 -14.29 5.87
CA ALA A 178 7.18 -13.34 5.89
C ALA A 178 7.48 -12.14 6.80
N TRP A 179 8.09 -12.43 7.96
CA TRP A 179 8.40 -11.48 9.03
C TRP A 179 9.90 -11.45 9.30
N VAL A 180 10.35 -10.35 9.88
CA VAL A 180 11.61 -10.30 10.64
C VAL A 180 11.28 -10.46 12.13
N ASP A 181 12.29 -10.82 12.92
CA ASP A 181 12.11 -10.89 14.37
C ASP A 181 11.78 -9.52 14.96
N SER A 182 10.63 -9.46 15.62
CA SER A 182 10.22 -8.33 16.44
C SER A 182 10.96 -8.36 17.78
N PRO A 183 11.24 -7.20 18.41
CA PRO A 183 11.71 -7.14 19.79
C PRO A 183 10.81 -7.91 20.78
N ALA A 184 9.53 -8.09 20.45
CA ALA A 184 8.56 -8.84 21.25
C ALA A 184 8.60 -10.37 21.01
N ARG A 185 9.52 -10.89 20.18
CA ARG A 185 9.62 -12.32 19.84
C ARG A 185 9.51 -13.26 21.06
N PRO A 186 10.23 -13.04 22.19
CA PRO A 186 10.13 -13.93 23.34
C PRO A 186 8.70 -14.04 23.90
N TRP A 187 7.95 -12.94 23.89
CA TRP A 187 6.56 -12.90 24.33
C TRP A 187 5.62 -13.57 23.33
N ILE A 188 5.83 -13.35 22.04
CA ILE A 188 5.04 -13.98 20.98
C ILE A 188 5.18 -15.51 21.04
N GLU A 189 6.41 -16.01 21.18
CA GLU A 189 6.68 -17.45 21.33
C GLU A 189 6.13 -18.01 22.65
N ALA A 190 6.18 -17.24 23.75
CA ALA A 190 5.58 -17.64 25.02
C ALA A 190 4.06 -17.78 24.93
N VAL A 191 3.37 -16.81 24.35
CA VAL A 191 1.93 -16.88 24.09
C VAL A 191 1.62 -18.07 23.17
N LYS A 192 2.40 -18.29 22.12
CA LYS A 192 2.20 -19.46 21.24
C LYS A 192 2.31 -20.79 22.00
N ARG A 193 3.27 -20.91 22.91
CA ARG A 193 3.48 -22.13 23.70
C ARG A 193 2.33 -22.40 24.67
N GLU A 194 1.76 -21.36 25.25
CA GLU A 194 0.62 -21.46 26.17
C GLU A 194 -0.66 -21.92 25.44
N PHE A 195 -0.93 -21.35 24.27
CA PHE A 195 -2.19 -21.60 23.54
C PHE A 195 -2.11 -22.69 22.45
N ASP A 196 -0.92 -23.11 22.04
CA ASP A 196 -0.69 -24.23 21.12
C ASP A 196 0.53 -25.07 21.54
N PRO A 197 0.46 -25.74 22.71
CA PRO A 197 1.59 -26.50 23.25
C PRO A 197 2.01 -27.66 22.35
N LEU A 198 1.10 -28.17 21.50
CA LEU A 198 1.36 -29.26 20.56
C LEU A 198 1.83 -28.78 19.17
N GLN A 199 1.95 -27.45 18.95
CA GLN A 199 2.33 -26.84 17.68
C GLN A 199 1.47 -27.28 16.47
N GLN A 200 0.17 -27.47 16.69
CA GLN A 200 -0.76 -27.94 15.66
C GLN A 200 -1.33 -26.82 14.80
N LEU A 201 -1.32 -25.58 15.29
CA LEU A 201 -1.92 -24.44 14.61
C LEU A 201 -0.83 -23.63 13.90
N ALA A 202 -0.91 -23.51 12.56
CA ALA A 202 -0.06 -22.60 11.77
C ALA A 202 1.44 -22.66 12.12
N ARG A 203 2.00 -23.87 12.16
CA ARG A 203 3.40 -24.11 12.54
C ARG A 203 4.37 -23.27 11.69
N GLY A 204 5.33 -22.62 12.35
CA GLY A 204 6.31 -21.75 11.69
C GLY A 204 5.72 -20.46 11.11
N ARG A 205 4.47 -20.10 11.43
CA ARG A 205 3.79 -18.89 10.94
C ARG A 205 3.34 -18.06 12.13
N LEU A 206 4.29 -17.36 12.75
CA LEU A 206 4.02 -16.41 13.82
C LEU A 206 4.33 -14.98 13.34
N PRO A 207 3.41 -14.02 13.55
CA PRO A 207 3.69 -12.62 13.28
C PRO A 207 4.90 -12.15 14.07
N GLY A 208 5.81 -11.41 13.42
CA GLY A 208 7.01 -10.88 14.07
C GLY A 208 8.03 -11.92 14.53
N VAL A 209 7.98 -13.15 13.99
CA VAL A 209 9.01 -14.18 14.21
C VAL A 209 9.48 -14.72 12.87
N GLN A 210 10.79 -14.66 12.64
CA GLN A 210 11.42 -15.27 11.48
C GLN A 210 11.52 -16.78 11.70
N ALA A 211 10.86 -17.55 10.84
CA ALA A 211 10.88 -19.02 10.83
C ALA A 211 12.03 -19.57 9.98
#